data_AF-I1QFC2-F1
#
_entry.id   AF-I1QFC2-F1
#
_cell.length_a   1.000
_cell.length_b   1.000
_cell.length_c   1.000
_cell.angle_alpha   90.00
_cell.angle_beta   90.00
_cell.angle_gamma   90.00
#
_symmetry.space_group_name_H-M   'P 1'
#
loop_
_entity.id
_entity.type
_entity.pdbx_description
1 polymer ?
#
loop_
_entity_poly.entity_id
_entity_poly.type
_entity_poly.pdbx_seq_one_letter_code
_entity_poly.pdbx_strand_id
1 'polypeptide(L)'
;MTWTASTCTTPIAQGAHAFTVYQHGLVKRTAAAGEFVRSGTFAVGGYDWAVRYYPNGDSAAEAACRQPSVVLELMTADAAASAVYELKAVDQVTGERLVLREDKTAAFDTRNGQFSCSGVQFVETPAFLAGDFLSIECIVTIFGEPRVSKTNKMPQPPPPPPAAETSDVS
;
A
#
# COMPACT_ATOMS: atom_id res chain seq x y z
N MET A 1 23.80 17.71 36.84
CA MET A 1 22.93 16.80 36.06
C MET A 1 23.44 16.78 34.63
N THR A 2 23.66 15.60 34.06
CA THR A 2 24.15 15.45 32.68
C THR A 2 22.97 15.10 31.77
N TRP A 3 22.74 15.90 30.74
CA TRP A 3 21.72 15.60 29.74
C TRP A 3 22.31 14.74 28.64
N THR A 4 21.54 13.75 28.19
CA THR A 4 21.92 12.90 27.07
C THR A 4 20.75 12.78 26.10
N ALA A 5 21.06 12.70 24.80
CA ALA A 5 20.07 12.55 23.75
C ALA A 5 20.47 11.43 22.77
N SER A 6 19.47 10.83 22.15
CA SER A 6 19.58 9.88 21.04
C SER A 6 18.37 10.03 20.13
N THR A 7 18.53 9.73 18.84
CA THR A 7 17.45 9.79 17.85
C THR A 7 17.14 8.41 17.29
N CYS A 8 15.89 8.14 16.94
CA CYS A 8 15.49 6.95 16.20
C CYS A 8 15.09 7.33 14.77
N THR A 9 15.53 6.59 13.77
CA THR A 9 15.17 6.80 12.37
C THR A 9 14.77 5.48 11.74
N THR A 10 13.59 5.45 11.11
CA THR A 10 13.08 4.29 10.38
C THR A 10 13.16 4.59 8.88
N PRO A 11 13.95 3.84 8.09
CA PRO A 11 13.96 3.99 6.64
C PRO A 11 12.57 3.73 6.05
N ILE A 12 12.18 4.51 5.04
CA ILE A 12 10.90 4.33 4.33
C ILE A 12 11.22 4.20 2.85
N ALA A 13 10.68 3.17 2.21
CA ALA A 13 10.70 3.01 0.76
C ALA A 13 9.26 2.99 0.25
N GLN A 14 8.95 3.86 -0.71
CA GLN A 14 7.62 3.96 -1.31
C GLN A 14 7.73 3.84 -2.82
N GLY A 15 6.79 3.13 -3.43
CA GLY A 15 6.67 3.04 -4.88
C GLY A 15 5.21 3.02 -5.31
N ALA A 16 4.98 3.45 -6.55
CA ALA A 16 3.67 3.44 -7.18
C ALA A 16 3.73 2.66 -8.49
N HIS A 17 2.65 1.94 -8.81
CA HIS A 17 2.50 1.15 -10.03
C HIS A 17 1.12 1.36 -10.63
N ALA A 18 1.09 1.73 -11.91
CA ALA A 18 -0.14 1.81 -12.69
C ALA A 18 -0.27 0.55 -13.55
N PHE A 19 -1.40 -0.13 -13.42
CA PHE A 19 -1.72 -1.35 -14.15
C PHE A 19 -3.03 -1.16 -14.92
N THR A 20 -2.95 -1.18 -16.25
CA THR A 20 -4.12 -1.04 -17.13
C THR A 20 -4.44 -2.35 -17.84
N VAL A 21 -5.69 -2.77 -17.74
CA VAL A 21 -6.26 -3.93 -18.43
C VAL A 21 -7.11 -3.42 -19.58
N TYR A 22 -6.60 -3.56 -20.81
CA TYR A 22 -7.34 -3.24 -22.03
C TYR A 22 -8.27 -4.38 -22.44
N GLN A 23 -9.26 -4.05 -23.27
CA GLN A 23 -10.27 -5.00 -23.76
C GLN A 23 -10.96 -5.71 -22.58
N HIS A 24 -11.30 -4.93 -21.54
CA HIS A 24 -11.80 -5.42 -20.26
C HIS A 24 -13.01 -6.35 -20.44
N GLY A 25 -13.95 -5.99 -21.31
CA GLY A 25 -15.12 -6.82 -21.59
C GLY A 25 -14.77 -8.19 -22.18
N LEU A 26 -13.72 -8.28 -23.01
CA LEU A 26 -13.23 -9.57 -23.50
C LEU A 26 -12.62 -10.38 -22.36
N VAL A 27 -11.69 -9.77 -21.61
CA VAL A 27 -11.03 -10.40 -20.46
C VAL A 27 -12.06 -10.97 -19.48
N LYS A 28 -13.09 -10.19 -19.14
CA LYS A 28 -14.15 -10.60 -18.23
C LYS A 28 -15.01 -11.73 -18.77
N ARG A 29 -15.27 -11.80 -20.08
CA ARG A 29 -16.04 -12.90 -20.68
C ARG A 29 -15.26 -14.21 -20.75
N THR A 30 -13.94 -14.14 -20.91
CA THR A 30 -13.11 -15.34 -21.11
C THR A 30 -12.54 -15.91 -19.82
N ALA A 31 -12.35 -15.08 -18.78
CA ALA A 31 -11.81 -15.53 -17.51
C ALA A 31 -12.84 -16.30 -16.68
N ALA A 32 -12.46 -17.44 -16.12
CA ALA A 32 -13.26 -18.12 -15.10
C ALA A 32 -13.08 -17.47 -13.71
N ALA A 33 -13.96 -17.77 -12.76
CA ALA A 33 -13.74 -17.39 -11.36
C ALA A 33 -12.45 -18.05 -10.83
N GLY A 34 -11.60 -17.26 -10.16
CA GLY A 34 -10.25 -17.66 -9.74
C GLY A 34 -9.16 -17.39 -10.77
N GLU A 35 -9.51 -17.09 -12.03
CA GLU A 35 -8.53 -16.64 -13.03
C GLU A 35 -8.29 -15.12 -12.91
N PHE A 36 -7.07 -14.71 -13.23
CA PHE A 36 -6.63 -13.33 -13.10
C PHE A 36 -5.72 -12.88 -14.23
N VAL A 37 -5.68 -11.56 -14.43
CA VAL A 37 -4.59 -10.90 -15.16
C VAL A 37 -3.60 -10.35 -14.13
N ARG A 38 -2.31 -10.61 -14.33
CA ARG A 38 -1.25 -10.10 -13.46
C ARG A 38 -0.48 -8.99 -14.17
N SER A 39 -0.14 -7.95 -13.43
CA SER A 39 0.72 -6.88 -13.89
C SER A 39 2.15 -7.37 -14.13
N GLY A 40 2.97 -6.50 -14.74
CA GLY A 40 4.42 -6.61 -14.63
C GLY A 40 4.88 -6.44 -13.18
N THR A 41 6.08 -6.91 -12.89
CA THR A 41 6.69 -6.79 -11.57
C THR A 41 7.26 -5.38 -11.36
N PHE A 42 7.14 -4.85 -10.14
CA PHE A 42 7.75 -3.58 -9.75
C PHE A 42 8.43 -3.71 -8.37
N ALA A 43 9.56 -3.01 -8.21
CA ALA A 43 10.41 -3.15 -7.02
C ALA A 43 10.16 -2.03 -6.00
N VAL A 44 9.93 -2.39 -4.73
CA VAL A 44 9.79 -1.46 -3.60
C VAL A 44 10.39 -2.07 -2.35
N GLY A 45 11.26 -1.33 -1.66
CA GLY A 45 11.83 -1.73 -0.36
C GLY A 45 12.68 -2.99 -0.40
N GLY A 46 13.28 -3.33 -1.55
CA GLY A 46 14.06 -4.56 -1.74
C GLY A 46 13.22 -5.79 -2.10
N TYR A 47 11.92 -5.62 -2.32
CA TYR A 47 11.00 -6.67 -2.72
C TYR A 47 10.39 -6.37 -4.09
N ASP A 48 10.06 -7.44 -4.78
CA ASP A 48 9.34 -7.45 -6.04
C ASP A 48 7.86 -7.69 -5.78
N TRP A 49 7.02 -6.87 -6.40
CA TRP A 49 5.57 -6.86 -6.22
C TRP A 49 4.85 -6.98 -7.56
N ALA A 50 3.63 -7.49 -7.54
CA ALA A 50 2.72 -7.44 -8.68
C ALA A 50 1.28 -7.21 -8.23
N VAL A 51 0.44 -6.70 -9.13
CA VAL A 51 -1.01 -6.58 -8.92
C VAL A 51 -1.72 -7.66 -9.72
N ARG A 52 -2.62 -8.38 -9.08
CA ARG A 52 -3.56 -9.30 -9.74
C ARG A 52 -4.94 -8.67 -9.80
N TYR A 53 -5.58 -8.79 -10.94
CA TYR A 53 -6.98 -8.42 -11.13
C TYR A 53 -7.79 -9.65 -11.50
N TYR A 54 -8.82 -9.93 -10.71
CA TYR A 54 -9.75 -11.04 -10.87
C TYR A 54 -11.09 -10.50 -11.37
N PRO A 55 -11.41 -10.59 -12.67
CA PRO A 55 -12.62 -9.97 -13.22
C PRO A 55 -13.92 -10.63 -12.77
N ASN A 56 -13.89 -11.93 -12.45
CA ASN A 56 -15.04 -12.72 -12.00
C ASN A 56 -14.85 -13.25 -10.57
N GLY A 57 -13.99 -12.58 -9.82
CA GLY A 57 -13.65 -12.91 -8.44
C GLY A 57 -12.60 -14.01 -8.28
N ASP A 58 -12.12 -14.17 -7.04
CA ASP A 58 -10.93 -14.94 -6.69
C ASP A 58 -11.23 -16.41 -6.34
N SER A 59 -12.50 -16.77 -6.18
CA SER A 59 -12.92 -18.15 -5.94
C SER A 59 -14.34 -18.42 -6.45
N ALA A 60 -14.50 -19.57 -7.09
CA ALA A 60 -15.80 -20.08 -7.52
C ALA A 60 -16.59 -20.74 -6.37
N ALA A 61 -15.90 -21.12 -5.28
CA ALA A 61 -16.44 -21.94 -4.20
C ALA A 61 -17.52 -21.20 -3.40
N GLU A 62 -17.30 -19.92 -3.13
CA GLU A 62 -18.19 -19.09 -2.31
C GLU A 62 -18.80 -17.99 -3.16
N ALA A 63 -20.12 -17.77 -3.04
CA ALA A 63 -20.80 -16.70 -3.78
C ALA A 63 -20.24 -15.31 -3.43
N ALA A 64 -19.81 -15.12 -2.17
CA ALA A 64 -19.14 -13.90 -1.71
C ALA A 64 -17.79 -13.65 -2.43
N CYS A 65 -17.17 -14.68 -3.01
CA CYS A 65 -15.90 -14.56 -3.74
C CYS A 65 -16.05 -14.30 -5.24
N ARG A 66 -17.27 -14.07 -5.74
CA ARG A 66 -17.56 -13.88 -7.17
C ARG A 66 -17.61 -12.41 -7.62
N GLN A 67 -17.16 -11.49 -6.78
CA GLN A 67 -17.05 -10.08 -7.14
C GLN A 67 -15.66 -9.77 -7.72
N PRO A 68 -15.56 -8.81 -8.66
CA PRO A 68 -14.26 -8.34 -9.15
C PRO A 68 -13.34 -7.97 -7.99
N SER A 69 -12.09 -8.39 -8.03
CA SER A 69 -11.12 -8.09 -6.97
C SER A 69 -9.75 -7.70 -7.51
N VAL A 70 -9.05 -6.89 -6.72
CA VAL A 70 -7.67 -6.46 -6.97
C VAL A 70 -6.84 -6.85 -5.76
N VAL A 71 -5.68 -7.44 -6.02
CA VAL A 71 -4.83 -8.03 -4.97
C VAL A 71 -3.38 -7.66 -5.24
N LEU A 72 -2.68 -7.19 -4.20
CA LEU A 72 -1.23 -7.05 -4.18
C LEU A 72 -0.58 -8.41 -3.85
N GLU A 73 0.41 -8.81 -4.63
CA GLU A 73 1.17 -10.06 -4.49
C GLU A 73 2.64 -9.75 -4.24
N LEU A 74 3.24 -10.45 -3.26
CA LEU A 74 4.69 -10.48 -3.09
C LEU A 74 5.28 -11.52 -4.05
N MET A 75 6.16 -11.07 -4.95
CA MET A 75 6.79 -11.90 -5.99
C MET A 75 8.17 -12.43 -5.58
N THR A 76 8.85 -11.77 -4.63
CA THR A 76 10.16 -12.24 -4.15
C THR A 76 10.02 -13.60 -3.49
N ALA A 77 10.77 -14.58 -4.00
CA ALA A 77 10.80 -15.92 -3.43
C ALA A 77 11.56 -15.95 -2.10
N ASP A 78 11.15 -16.86 -1.20
CA ASP A 78 11.77 -17.08 0.10
C ASP A 78 11.94 -15.79 0.95
N ALA A 79 10.90 -14.95 0.94
CA ALA A 79 10.91 -13.63 1.56
C ALA A 79 9.72 -13.43 2.50
N ALA A 80 9.92 -12.58 3.51
CA ALA A 80 8.84 -12.07 4.34
C ALA A 80 8.92 -10.55 4.41
N ALA A 81 7.82 -9.88 4.08
CA ALA A 81 7.73 -8.43 4.02
C ALA A 81 6.48 -7.93 4.74
N SER A 82 6.60 -6.83 5.48
CA SER A 82 5.46 -6.09 6.01
C SER A 82 5.33 -4.79 5.22
N ALA A 83 4.15 -4.58 4.62
CA ALA A 83 3.89 -3.41 3.79
C ALA A 83 2.60 -2.72 4.21
N VAL A 84 2.58 -1.39 4.07
CA VAL A 84 1.35 -0.62 3.95
C VAL A 84 1.10 -0.41 2.47
N TYR A 85 -0.12 -0.68 2.00
CA TYR A 85 -0.45 -0.47 0.60
C TYR A 85 -1.81 0.18 0.42
N GLU A 86 -1.93 0.89 -0.70
CA GLU A 86 -3.16 1.47 -1.20
C GLU A 86 -3.49 0.89 -2.58
N LEU A 87 -4.78 0.69 -2.85
CA LEU A 87 -5.30 0.32 -4.16
C LEU A 87 -6.36 1.33 -4.57
N LYS A 88 -6.23 1.86 -5.78
CA LYS A 88 -7.15 2.84 -6.35
C LYS A 88 -7.58 2.41 -7.74
N ALA A 89 -8.85 2.62 -8.06
CA ALA A 89 -9.35 2.55 -9.43
C ALA A 89 -9.36 3.96 -10.02
N VAL A 90 -9.01 4.08 -11.30
CA VAL A 90 -9.09 5.35 -12.00
C VAL A 90 -10.45 5.47 -12.69
N ASP A 91 -11.14 6.58 -12.44
CA ASP A 91 -12.28 7.02 -13.23
C ASP A 91 -11.77 7.46 -14.61
N GLN A 92 -12.19 6.77 -15.68
CA GLN A 92 -11.69 7.04 -17.02
C GLN A 92 -12.38 8.23 -17.69
N VAL A 93 -13.43 8.77 -17.07
CA VAL A 93 -14.14 9.97 -17.54
C VAL A 93 -13.52 11.22 -16.92
N THR A 94 -13.29 11.21 -15.61
CA THR A 94 -12.78 12.39 -14.87
C THR A 94 -11.27 12.36 -14.66
N GLY A 95 -10.65 11.18 -14.74
CA GLY A 95 -9.26 10.95 -14.36
C GLY A 95 -9.03 10.86 -12.85
N GLU A 96 -10.07 10.93 -12.02
CA GLU A 96 -9.93 10.84 -10.57
C GLU A 96 -9.58 9.43 -10.10
N ARG A 97 -8.97 9.32 -8.91
CA ARG A 97 -8.63 8.04 -8.28
C ARG A 97 -9.63 7.77 -7.17
N LEU A 98 -10.46 6.74 -7.33
CA LEU A 98 -11.27 6.23 -6.23
C LEU A 98 -10.46 5.22 -5.43
N VAL A 99 -10.37 5.45 -4.12
CA VAL A 99 -9.71 4.52 -3.20
C VAL A 99 -10.56 3.26 -3.02
N LEU A 100 -10.01 2.12 -3.42
CA LEU A 100 -10.60 0.79 -3.16
C LEU A 100 -10.13 0.24 -1.81
N ARG A 101 -8.85 0.49 -1.49
CA ARG A 101 -8.22 0.14 -0.22
C ARG A 101 -7.28 1.27 0.20
N GLU A 102 -7.46 1.75 1.41
CA GLU A 102 -6.63 2.80 2.02
C GLU A 102 -5.72 2.19 3.09
N ASP A 103 -4.44 2.58 3.07
CA ASP A 103 -3.41 2.36 4.09
C ASP A 103 -3.46 1.00 4.80
N LYS A 104 -3.62 -0.07 4.03
CA LYS A 104 -3.74 -1.40 4.61
C LYS A 104 -2.37 -1.94 4.95
N THR A 105 -2.12 -2.16 6.24
CA THR A 105 -1.00 -2.98 6.69
C THR A 105 -1.28 -4.46 6.43
N ALA A 106 -0.36 -5.13 5.75
CA ALA A 106 -0.38 -6.57 5.55
C ALA A 106 1.04 -7.17 5.67
N ALA A 107 1.09 -8.39 6.20
CA ALA A 107 2.28 -9.21 6.20
C ALA A 107 2.21 -10.19 5.02
N PHE A 108 3.32 -10.31 4.31
CA PHE A 108 3.49 -11.19 3.18
C PHE A 108 4.65 -12.15 3.49
N ASP A 109 4.48 -13.44 3.20
CA ASP A 109 5.46 -14.48 3.50
C ASP A 109 5.38 -15.56 2.41
N THR A 110 6.43 -15.68 1.61
CA THR A 110 6.56 -16.68 0.54
C THR A 110 7.42 -17.89 0.97
N ARG A 111 7.95 -17.91 2.20
CA ARG A 111 8.84 -18.98 2.69
C ARG A 111 8.12 -20.29 2.93
N ASN A 112 6.81 -20.25 3.15
CA ASN A 112 5.98 -21.43 3.40
C ASN A 112 5.43 -22.09 2.13
N GLY A 113 5.86 -21.65 0.94
CA GLY A 113 5.39 -22.17 -0.35
C GLY A 113 3.96 -21.79 -0.72
N GLN A 114 3.31 -20.92 0.07
CA GLN A 114 1.98 -20.41 -0.23
C GLN A 114 2.07 -19.08 -0.98
N PHE A 115 1.12 -18.84 -1.90
CA PHE A 115 0.92 -17.52 -2.49
C PHE A 115 0.62 -16.51 -1.37
N SER A 116 1.35 -15.40 -1.35
CA SER A 116 1.18 -14.37 -0.33
C SER A 116 0.61 -13.11 -0.95
N CYS A 117 -0.64 -12.81 -0.61
CA CYS A 117 -1.39 -11.76 -1.27
C CYS A 117 -2.41 -11.08 -0.34
N SER A 118 -2.70 -9.81 -0.59
CA SER A 118 -3.68 -9.03 0.16
C SER A 118 -4.42 -8.07 -0.78
N GLY A 119 -5.74 -7.97 -0.66
CA GLY A 119 -6.53 -7.25 -1.64
C GLY A 119 -7.91 -6.81 -1.18
N VAL A 120 -8.73 -6.43 -2.15
CA VAL A 120 -10.08 -5.93 -1.94
C VAL A 120 -10.99 -6.30 -3.12
N GLN A 121 -12.24 -6.66 -2.81
CA GLN A 121 -13.30 -6.76 -3.80
C GLN A 121 -13.91 -5.37 -4.03
N PHE A 122 -14.37 -5.12 -5.24
CA PHE A 122 -14.97 -3.84 -5.58
C PHE A 122 -16.09 -4.00 -6.61
N VAL A 123 -16.92 -2.96 -6.72
CA VAL A 123 -17.97 -2.88 -7.71
C VAL A 123 -17.45 -2.07 -8.89
N GLU A 124 -17.47 -2.69 -10.07
CA GLU A 124 -17.16 -2.00 -11.32
C GLU A 124 -18.25 -0.98 -11.65
N THR A 125 -17.83 0.23 -11.99
CA THR A 125 -18.72 1.29 -12.43
C THR A 125 -18.50 1.55 -13.92
N PRO A 126 -19.50 2.06 -14.66
CA PRO A 126 -19.31 2.47 -16.05
C PRO A 126 -18.17 3.48 -16.23
N ALA A 127 -17.92 4.32 -15.23
CA ALA A 127 -16.84 5.30 -15.27
C ALA A 127 -15.44 4.65 -15.18
N PHE A 128 -15.27 3.59 -14.38
CA PHE A 128 -14.01 2.83 -14.32
C PHE A 128 -13.71 2.04 -15.58
N LEU A 129 -14.75 1.71 -16.35
CA LEU A 129 -14.66 0.87 -17.55
C LEU A 129 -14.89 1.67 -18.84
N ALA A 130 -14.95 3.00 -18.78
CA ALA A 130 -15.19 3.82 -19.96
C ALA A 130 -14.02 3.66 -20.94
N GLY A 131 -14.34 3.33 -22.19
CA GLY A 131 -13.36 2.98 -23.22
C GLY A 131 -12.94 1.50 -23.25
N ASP A 132 -13.61 0.61 -22.51
CA ASP A 132 -13.33 -0.83 -22.44
C ASP A 132 -11.94 -1.17 -21.87
N PHE A 133 -11.51 -0.40 -20.87
CA PHE A 133 -10.31 -0.69 -20.10
C PHE A 133 -10.49 -0.30 -18.63
N LEU A 134 -9.75 -0.98 -17.75
CA LEU A 134 -9.70 -0.72 -16.31
C LEU A 134 -8.27 -0.32 -15.94
N SER A 135 -8.09 0.80 -15.25
CA SER A 135 -6.77 1.18 -14.71
C SER A 135 -6.78 1.17 -13.18
N ILE A 136 -5.79 0.47 -12.62
CA ILE A 136 -5.54 0.35 -11.20
C ILE A 136 -4.23 1.06 -10.86
N GLU A 137 -4.25 1.89 -9.82
CA GLU A 137 -3.06 2.48 -9.22
C GLU A 137 -2.81 1.81 -7.87
N CYS A 138 -1.61 1.26 -7.69
CA CYS A 138 -1.16 0.62 -6.47
C CYS A 138 0.00 1.41 -5.88
N ILE A 139 -0.07 1.72 -4.60
CA ILE A 139 1.02 2.36 -3.86
C ILE A 139 1.44 1.37 -2.78
N VAL A 140 2.74 1.15 -2.64
CA VAL A 140 3.34 0.26 -1.65
C VAL A 140 4.36 1.05 -0.84
N THR A 141 4.28 0.93 0.47
CA THR A 141 5.17 1.56 1.44
C THR A 141 5.75 0.51 2.36
N ILE A 142 7.08 0.42 2.39
CA ILE A 142 7.84 -0.49 3.24
C ILE A 142 8.59 0.32 4.29
N PHE A 143 8.43 -0.09 5.55
CA PHE A 143 9.17 0.45 6.68
C PHE A 143 10.34 -0.49 6.97
N GLY A 144 11.57 0.05 6.92
CA GLY A 144 12.76 -0.67 7.33
C GLY A 144 12.86 -0.82 8.85
N GLU A 145 13.93 -1.42 9.34
CA GLU A 145 14.16 -1.54 10.78
C GLU A 145 14.48 -0.17 11.40
N PRO A 146 13.87 0.18 12.56
CA PRO A 146 14.22 1.38 13.30
C PRO A 146 15.69 1.35 13.75
N ARG A 147 16.43 2.43 13.46
CA ARG A 147 17.85 2.57 13.82
C ARG A 147 17.98 3.66 14.88
N VAL A 148 18.54 3.31 16.03
CA VAL A 148 18.78 4.26 17.13
C VAL A 148 20.23 4.76 17.07
N SER A 149 20.40 6.08 17.15
CA SER A 149 21.71 6.71 17.19
C SER A 149 22.44 6.39 18.50
N LYS A 150 23.76 6.57 18.50
CA LYS A 150 24.53 6.59 19.75
C LYS A 150 24.00 7.69 20.68
N THR A 151 24.11 7.44 21.98
CA THR A 151 23.80 8.42 23.01
C THR A 151 24.88 9.49 23.05
N ASN A 152 24.47 10.74 22.88
CA ASN A 152 25.36 11.90 22.93
C ASN A 152 25.07 12.73 24.18
N LYS A 153 26.11 13.27 24.80
CA LYS A 153 25.95 14.27 25.87
C LYS A 153 25.46 15.58 25.24
N MET A 154 24.47 16.18 25.86
CA MET A 154 23.84 17.42 25.39
C MET A 154 24.15 18.56 26.37
N PRO A 155 24.29 19.81 25.89
CA PRO A 155 24.31 20.97 26.76
C PRO A 155 23.06 21.02 27.63
N GLN A 156 23.16 21.54 28.86
CA GLN A 156 21.97 21.78 29.68
C GLN A 156 21.02 22.71 28.92
N PRO A 157 19.69 22.43 28.91
CA PRO A 157 18.72 23.36 28.35
C PRO A 157 18.86 24.73 29.03
N PRO A 158 18.66 25.85 28.30
CA PRO A 158 18.65 27.17 28.92
C PRO A 158 17.57 27.23 30.00
N PRO A 159 17.80 27.96 31.11
CA PRO A 159 16.77 28.16 32.13
C PRO A 159 15.52 28.78 31.49
N PRO A 160 14.32 28.46 32.01
CA PRO A 160 13.09 29.09 31.54
C PRO A 160 13.22 30.62 31.65
N PRO A 161 12.62 31.38 30.71
CA PRO A 161 12.62 32.83 30.81
C PRO A 161 11.99 33.26 32.14
N PRO A 162 12.46 34.37 32.76
CA PRO A 162 11.86 34.88 33.98
C PRO A 162 10.36 35.07 33.78
N ALA A 163 9.56 34.68 34.77
CA ALA A 163 8.12 34.93 34.76
C ALA A 163 7.90 36.43 34.55
N ALA A 164 7.06 36.81 33.58
CA ALA A 164 6.66 38.19 33.41
C ALA A 164 6.05 38.64 34.74
N GLU A 165 6.68 39.59 35.41
CA GLU A 165 6.07 40.26 36.56
C GLU A 165 4.79 40.90 36.05
N THR A 166 3.65 40.34 36.46
CA THR A 166 2.37 41.02 36.31
C THR A 166 2.46 42.26 37.17
N SER A 167 2.80 43.39 36.54
CA SER A 167 2.65 44.71 37.13
C SER A 167 1.17 44.93 37.42
N ASP A 168 0.78 44.63 38.66
CA ASP A 168 -0.48 45.07 39.24
C ASP A 168 -0.34 46.59 39.42
N VAL A 169 -0.84 47.36 38.45
CA VAL A 169 -0.96 48.81 38.62
C VAL A 169 -2.33 49.07 39.22
N SER A 170 -2.30 49.48 40.50
CA SER A 170 -3.44 49.95 41.29
C SER A 170 -4.05 51.24 40.74
#